data_AF-A0A7V6R816-F1
#
_entry.id   AF-A0A7V6R816-F1
#
_cell.length_a   1.000
_cell.length_b   1.000
_cell.length_c   1.000
_cell.angle_alpha   90.00
_cell.angle_beta   90.00
_cell.angle_gamma   90.00
#
_symmetry.space_group_name_H-M   'P 1'
#
loop_
_entity.id
_entity.type
_entity.pdbx_description
1 polymer ?
#
loop_
_entity_poly.entity_id
_entity_poly.type
_entity_poly.pdbx_seq_one_letter_code
_entity_poly.pdbx_strand_id
1 'polypeptide(L)' 'MKMTFEIIIAFIALAWIFLYTTSYGVWVWKKKNILGAIAVFLVAVAALVFPVYFIIATR' A
#
# COMPACT_ATOMS: atom_id res chain seq x y z
N MET A 1 11.49 -14.70 13.39
CA MET A 1 11.70 -13.93 12.14
C MET A 1 12.97 -13.09 12.29
N LYS A 2 14.08 -13.43 11.61
CA LYS A 2 15.24 -12.51 11.54
C LYS A 2 14.87 -11.37 10.60
N MET A 3 14.82 -10.13 11.09
CA MET A 3 14.72 -8.94 10.25
C MET A 3 16.08 -8.72 9.59
N THR A 4 16.16 -8.96 8.29
CA THR A 4 17.28 -8.53 7.46
C THR A 4 17.04 -7.09 7.02
N PHE A 5 18.12 -6.38 6.71
CA PHE A 5 18.09 -4.99 6.26
C PHE A 5 17.17 -4.78 5.05
N GLU A 6 17.14 -5.73 4.12
CA GLU A 6 16.29 -5.72 2.92
C GLU A 6 14.80 -5.68 3.25
N ILE A 7 14.38 -6.42 4.27
CA ILE A 7 12.99 -6.48 4.70
C ILE A 7 12.55 -5.14 5.29
N ILE A 8 13.44 -4.50 6.08
CA ILE A 8 13.16 -3.19 6.68
C ILE A 8 12.96 -2.15 5.57
N ILE A 9 13.83 -2.13 4.57
CA ILE A 9 13.69 -1.24 3.40
C ILE A 9 12.38 -1.52 2.66
N ALA A 10 12.05 -2.79 2.44
CA ALA A 10 10.81 -3.18 1.76
C ALA A 10 9.57 -2.65 2.52
N PHE A 11 9.52 -2.81 3.84
CA PHE A 11 8.41 -2.28 4.66
C PHE A 11 8.31 -0.75 4.60
N ILE A 12 9.44 -0.04 4.63
CA ILE A 12 9.45 1.44 4.50
C ILE A 12 8.90 1.85 3.13
N ALA A 13 9.35 1.20 2.06
CA ALA A 13 8.89 1.48 0.70
C ALA A 13 7.38 1.19 0.55
N LEU A 14 6.90 0.06 1.07
CA LEU A 14 5.49 -0.32 1.05
C LEU A 14 4.63 0.68 1.83
N ALA A 15 5.08 1.10 3.02
CA ALA A 15 4.39 2.11 3.82
C ALA A 15 4.33 3.46 3.07
N TRP A 16 5.42 3.87 2.42
CA TRP A 16 5.48 5.10 1.63
C TRP A 16 4.50 5.06 0.44
N ILE A 17 4.51 3.96 -0.32
CA ILE A 17 3.59 3.75 -1.45
C ILE A 17 2.14 3.78 -0.98
N PHE A 18 1.83 3.08 0.13
CA PHE A 18 0.49 3.06 0.71
C PHE A 18 0.03 4.46 1.10
N LEU A 19 0.85 5.23 1.82
CA LEU A 19 0.52 6.59 2.25
C LEU A 19 0.32 7.54 1.07
N TYR A 20 1.20 7.47 0.06
CA TYR A 20 1.08 8.28 -1.15
C TYR A 20 -0.20 7.97 -1.93
N THR A 21 -0.48 6.67 -2.13
CA THR A 21 -1.64 6.21 -2.91
C THR A 21 -2.95 6.51 -2.18
N THR A 22 -2.98 6.34 -0.86
CA THR A 22 -4.11 6.70 0.00
C THR A 22 -4.37 8.21 -0.05
N SER A 23 -3.31 9.03 0.02
CA SER A 23 -3.42 10.49 -0.09
C SER A 23 -3.99 10.91 -1.46
N TYR A 24 -3.56 10.24 -2.53
CA TYR A 24 -4.14 10.44 -3.86
C TYR A 24 -5.61 10.03 -3.91
N GLY A 25 -6.00 8.90 -3.30
CA GLY A 25 -7.39 8.47 -3.19
C GLY A 25 -8.28 9.51 -2.50
N VAL A 26 -7.79 10.12 -1.40
CA VAL A 26 -8.47 11.23 -0.73
C VAL A 26 -8.63 12.44 -1.66
N TRP A 27 -7.60 12.77 -2.43
CA TRP A 27 -7.68 13.87 -3.41
C TRP A 27 -8.70 13.59 -4.52
N VAL A 28 -8.74 12.36 -5.05
CA VAL A 28 -9.73 11.92 -6.05
C VAL A 28 -11.15 12.00 -5.48
N TRP A 29 -11.33 11.62 -4.22
CA TRP A 29 -12.61 11.74 -3.53
C TRP A 29 -13.06 13.21 -3.44
N LYS A 30 -12.15 14.12 -3.08
CA LYS A 30 -12.42 15.57 -3.02
C LYS A 30 -12.81 16.16 -4.39
N LYS A 31 -12.40 15.53 -5.49
CA LYS A 31 -12.81 15.89 -6.87
C LYS A 31 -14.19 15.35 -7.25
N LYS A 32 -14.97 14.81 -6.31
CA LYS A 32 -16.28 14.16 -6.51
C LYS A 32 -16.24 12.90 -7.38
N ASN A 33 -15.06 12.33 -7.63
CA ASN A 33 -14.92 11.04 -8.32
C ASN A 33 -14.88 9.90 -7.29
N ILE A 34 -16.06 9.48 -6.81
CA ILE A 34 -16.18 8.51 -5.72
C ILE A 34 -15.72 7.12 -6.16
N LEU A 35 -16.14 6.65 -7.35
CA LEU A 35 -15.75 5.34 -7.88
C LEU A 35 -14.24 5.25 -8.11
N GLY A 36 -13.64 6.30 -8.67
CA GLY A 36 -12.18 6.38 -8.84
C GLY A 36 -11.45 6.37 -7.50
N ALA A 37 -11.97 7.07 -6.49
CA ALA A 37 -11.37 7.07 -5.17
C ALA A 37 -11.43 5.68 -4.51
N ILE A 38 -12.57 4.99 -4.58
CA ILE A 38 -12.72 3.62 -4.08
C ILE A 38 -11.73 2.68 -4.77
N ALA A 39 -11.60 2.75 -6.10
CA ALA A 39 -10.64 1.95 -6.85
C ALA A 39 -9.20 2.22 -6.40
N VAL A 40 -8.82 3.49 -6.19
CA VAL A 40 -7.49 3.87 -5.69
C VAL A 40 -7.24 3.33 -4.28
N PHE A 41 -8.23 3.39 -3.38
CA PHE A 41 -8.08 2.82 -2.04
C PHE A 41 -7.92 1.30 -2.07
N LEU A 42 -8.68 0.59 -2.93
CA LEU A 42 -8.52 -0.86 -3.12
C LEU A 42 -7.11 -1.20 -3.63
N VAL A 43 -6.59 -0.42 -4.58
CA VAL A 43 -5.21 -0.58 -5.07
C VAL A 43 -4.19 -0.32 -3.97
N ALA A 44 -4.38 0.72 -3.15
CA ALA A 44 -3.48 1.01 -2.02
C ALA A 44 -3.42 -0.18 -1.05
N VAL A 45 -4.58 -0.73 -0.67
CA VAL A 45 -4.66 -1.91 0.21
C VAL A 45 -4.00 -3.12 -0.43
N ALA A 46 -4.31 -3.44 -1.69
CA ALA A 46 -3.72 -4.59 -2.38
C ALA A 46 -2.19 -4.49 -2.51
N ALA A 47 -1.69 -3.29 -2.81
CA ALA A 47 -0.25 -3.01 -2.91
C ALA A 47 0.50 -3.18 -1.58
N LEU A 48 -0.19 -3.07 -0.44
CA LEU A 48 0.37 -3.36 0.87
C LEU A 48 0.19 -4.83 1.27
N VAL A 49 -1.03 -5.36 1.12
CA VAL A 49 -1.40 -6.69 1.63
C VAL A 49 -0.69 -7.82 0.87
N PHE A 50 -0.62 -7.79 -0.45
CA PHE A 50 -0.01 -8.89 -1.21
C PHE A 50 1.49 -9.05 -0.94
N PRO A 51 2.32 -7.99 -0.97
CA PRO A 51 3.73 -8.13 -0.65
C PRO A 51 3.96 -8.54 0.80
N VAL A 52 3.20 -7.99 1.76
CA VAL A 52 3.31 -8.38 3.17
C VAL A 52 2.92 -9.84 3.37
N TYR A 53 1.83 -10.29 2.75
CA TYR A 53 1.44 -11.71 2.77
C TYR A 53 2.55 -12.59 2.22
N PHE A 54 3.13 -12.24 1.07
CA PHE A 54 4.21 -13.01 0.47
C PHE A 54 5.46 -13.07 1.35
N ILE A 55 5.84 -11.96 1.99
CA ILE A 55 6.99 -11.89 2.92
C ILE A 55 6.76 -12.78 4.15
N ILE A 56 5.51 -12.97 4.59
CA ILE A 56 5.15 -13.78 5.75
C ILE A 56 4.97 -15.26 5.34
N ALA A 57 4.30 -15.53 4.22
CA ALA A 57 3.90 -16.87 3.80
C ALA A 57 5.04 -17.67 3.14
N THR A 58 5.98 -17.00 2.48
CA THR A 58 7.10 -17.64 1.77
C THR A 58 8.37 -17.72 2.65
N ARG A 59 8.24 -17.53 3.96
CA ARG A 59 9.35 -17.50 4.92
C ARG A 59 9.34 -18.62 5.94
#